data_AF-A0A847QPT1-F1
#
_entry.id   AF-A0A847QPT1-F1
#
_cell.length_a   1.000
_cell.length_b   1.000
_cell.length_c   1.000
_cell.angle_alpha   90.00
_cell.angle_beta   90.00
_cell.angle_gamma   90.00
#
_symmetry.space_group_name_H-M   'P 1'
#
loop_
_entity.id
_entity.type
_entity.pdbx_description
1 polymer ?
#
loop_
_entity_poly.entity_id
_entity_poly.type
_entity_poly.pdbx_seq_one_letter_code
_entity_poly.pdbx_strand_id
1 'polypeptide(L)' 'MMGKKAVISVSDKRGVVEFAKGLVAQGFEIISTGGTYKTLKEAGIEVTYISEVTD' A
#
# COMPACT_ATOMS: atom_id res chain seq x y z
N MET A 1 5.82 2.40 -19.16
CA MET A 1 5.80 3.69 -18.43
C MET A 1 5.88 3.36 -16.95
N MET A 2 6.70 4.06 -16.17
CA MET A 2 6.82 3.83 -14.73
C MET A 2 5.52 4.27 -14.06
N GLY A 3 4.78 3.36 -13.43
CA GLY A 3 3.57 3.67 -12.67
C GLY A 3 3.90 4.59 -11.49
N LYS A 4 2.94 5.42 -11.06
CA LYS A 4 3.13 6.24 -9.85
C LYS A 4 3.11 5.31 -8.63
N LYS A 5 4.03 5.51 -7.68
CA LYS A 5 4.13 4.68 -6.48
C LYS A 5 3.70 5.47 -5.25
N ALA A 6 2.99 4.83 -4.32
CA ALA A 6 2.58 5.40 -3.04
C ALA A 6 3.06 4.52 -1.88
N VAL A 7 3.80 5.12 -0.94
CA VAL A 7 4.21 4.45 0.29
C VAL A 7 3.19 4.76 1.39
N ILE A 8 2.59 3.73 1.98
CA ILE A 8 1.62 3.86 3.07
C ILE A 8 2.20 3.19 4.33
N SER A 9 2.38 3.97 5.40
CA SER A 9 2.86 3.47 6.70
C SER A 9 2.19 4.27 7.81
N VAL A 10 1.17 3.68 8.45
CA VAL A 10 0.34 4.36 9.45
C VAL A 10 0.18 3.54 10.72
N SER A 11 0.17 4.20 11.87
CA SER A 11 -0.06 3.54 13.16
C SER A 11 -1.55 3.25 13.38
N ASP A 12 -2.43 4.17 13.00
CA ASP A 12 -3.89 3.98 12.99
C ASP A 12 -4.35 3.51 11.61
N LYS A 13 -5.08 2.39 11.58
CA LYS A 13 -5.47 1.71 10.33
C LYS A 13 -6.91 2.05 9.91
N ARG A 14 -7.61 2.90 10.67
CA ARG A 14 -8.95 3.35 10.29
C ARG A 14 -8.91 4.01 8.90
N GLY A 15 -9.72 3.49 7.99
CA GLY A 15 -9.86 4.02 6.62
C GLY A 15 -8.70 3.71 5.66
N VAL A 16 -7.64 3.04 6.09
CA VAL A 16 -6.43 2.82 5.26
C VAL A 16 -6.73 1.99 4.01
N VAL A 17 -7.64 1.02 4.11
CA VAL A 17 -8.05 0.15 3.00
C VAL A 17 -8.78 0.93 1.92
N GLU A 18 -9.77 1.75 2.30
CA GLU A 18 -10.53 2.57 1.34
C GLU A 18 -9.64 3.63 0.68
N PHE A 19 -8.72 4.22 1.44
CA PHE A 19 -7.72 5.13 0.90
C PHE A 19 -6.81 4.44 -0.15
N ALA A 20 -6.29 3.25 0.16
CA ALA A 20 -5.45 2.48 -0.75
C ALA A 20 -6.20 2.04 -2.02
N LYS A 21 -7.47 1.63 -1.90
CA LYS A 21 -8.33 1.33 -3.08
C LYS A 21 -8.47 2.54 -3.99
N GLY A 22 -8.69 3.73 -3.43
CA GLY A 22 -8.75 4.97 -4.20
C GLY A 22 -7.47 5.24 -4.98
N LEU A 23 -6.31 5.01 -4.38
CA LEU A 23 -5.01 5.14 -5.05
C LEU A 23 -4.83 4.11 -6.17
N VAL A 24 -5.16 2.84 -5.92
CA VAL A 24 -5.11 1.79 -6.95
C VAL A 24 -6.02 2.13 -8.14
N ALA A 25 -7.22 2.64 -7.88
CA ALA A 25 -8.15 3.09 -8.93
C ALA A 25 -7.61 4.26 -9.78
N GLN A 26 -6.65 5.03 -9.25
CA GLN A 26 -5.93 6.08 -9.98
C GLN A 26 -4.63 5.60 -10.62
N GLY A 27 -4.36 4.28 -10.60
CA GLY A 27 -3.18 3.66 -11.21
C GLY A 27 -1.91 3.76 -10.36
N PHE A 28 -2.04 3.88 -9.03
CA PHE A 28 -0.89 3.80 -8.14
C PHE A 28 -0.55 2.37 -7.75
N GLU A 29 0.74 2.07 -7.73
CA GLU A 29 1.31 0.90 -7.07
C GLU A 29 1.50 1.20 -5.58
N ILE A 30 1.07 0.29 -4.70
CA ILE A 30 1.13 0.49 -3.25
C ILE A 30 2.35 -0.22 -2.68
N ILE A 31 3.13 0.51 -1.88
CA ILE A 31 4.25 -0.02 -1.11
C ILE A 31 3.95 0.21 0.37
N SER A 32 4.24 -0.77 1.22
CA SER A 32 3.96 -0.65 2.65
C SER A 32 4.93 -1.43 3.53
N THR A 33 4.78 -1.27 4.85
CA THR A 33 5.66 -1.85 5.87
C THR A 33 4.83 -2.47 7.00
N GLY A 34 5.44 -3.40 7.74
CA GLY A 34 4.95 -3.94 9.01
C GLY A 34 3.44 -4.23 9.04
N GLY A 35 2.75 -3.64 10.03
CA GLY A 35 1.30 -3.85 10.22
C GLY A 35 0.42 -3.25 9.12
N THR A 36 0.86 -2.18 8.45
CA THR A 36 0.07 -1.56 7.37
C THR A 36 0.03 -2.47 6.14
N TYR A 37 1.17 -3.08 5.79
CA TYR A 37 1.25 -4.08 4.74
C TYR A 37 0.29 -5.23 4.99
N LYS A 38 0.30 -5.78 6.22
CA LYS A 38 -0.57 -6.89 6.61
C LYS A 38 -2.05 -6.52 6.44
N THR A 39 -2.47 -5.36 6.95
CA THR A 39 -3.86 -4.89 6.81
C THR A 39 -4.30 -4.75 5.35
N LEU A 40 -3.45 -4.20 4.49
CA LEU A 40 -3.77 -4.02 3.07
C LEU A 40 -3.83 -5.36 2.33
N LYS A 41 -2.87 -6.24 2.59
CA LYS A 41 -2.81 -7.58 1.98
C LYS A 41 -4.00 -8.45 2.37
N GLU A 42 -4.40 -8.43 3.65
CA GLU A 42 -5.58 -9.15 4.16
C GLU A 42 -6.88 -8.63 3.54
N ALA A 43 -6.93 -7.34 3.19
CA ALA A 43 -8.06 -6.73 2.49
C ALA A 43 -8.06 -6.97 0.97
N GLY A 44 -7.12 -7.77 0.45
CA GLY A 44 -7.02 -8.09 -0.98
C GLY A 44 -6.43 -6.99 -1.84
N ILE A 45 -5.77 -5.99 -1.24
CA ILE A 45 -5.08 -4.94 -1.98
C ILE A 45 -3.70 -5.44 -2.42
N GLU A 46 -3.38 -5.24 -3.70
CA GLU A 46 -2.05 -5.50 -4.23
C GLU A 46 -1.06 -4.50 -3.59
N VAL A 47 -0.09 -5.03 -2.84
CA VAL A 47 0.87 -4.23 -2.07
C VAL A 47 2.23 -4.93 -2.04
N THR A 48 3.28 -4.17 -2.33
CA THR A 48 4.68 -4.59 -2.25
C THR A 48 5.24 -4.27 -0.87
N TYR A 49 6.03 -5.17 -0.30
CA TYR A 49 6.69 -4.91 0.97
C TYR A 49 7.92 -4.01 0.77
N ILE A 50 8.16 -3.05 1.67
CA ILE A 50 9.22 -2.04 1.48
C ILE A 50 10.61 -2.62 1.28
N SER A 51 10.93 -3.76 1.91
CA SER A 51 12.26 -4.38 1.75
C SER A 51 12.49 -4.95 0.35
N GLU A 52 11.45 -5.08 -0.47
CA GLU A 52 11.60 -5.48 -1.88
C GLU A 52 12.06 -4.31 -2.77
N VAL A 53 12.04 -3.08 -2.25
CA VAL A 53 12.40 -1.86 -3.00
C VAL A 53 13.53 -1.04 -2.35
N THR A 54 14.08 -1.52 -1.23
CA THR A 54 15.21 -0.90 -0.53
C THR A 54 16.30 -1.95 -0.30
N ASP A 55 17.41 -1.82 -1.03
CA ASP A 55 18.67 -2.53 -0.76
C ASP A 55 19.46 -1.84 0.36
#